data_AF-M0ZIX4-F1
#
_entry.id   AF-M0ZIX4-F1
#
_cell.length_a   1.000
_cell.length_b   1.000
_cell.length_c   1.000
_cell.angle_alpha   90.00
_cell.angle_beta   90.00
_cell.angle_gamma   90.00
#
_symmetry.space_group_name_H-M   'P 1'
#
loop_
_entity.id
_entity.type
_entity.pdbx_description
1 polymer ?
#
loop_
_entity_poly.entity_id
_entity_poly.type
_entity_poly.pdbx_seq_one_letter_code
_entity_poly.pdbx_strand_id
1 'polypeptide(L)'
;MEHTVIPSLEALNRKDIEGAQNLFRIALQVLVVRAVNTIIIASDDMRDLLPPDDPLLKKCVDPMDALARSTVKFLQSVEGNA
;
A
#
# COMPACT_ATOMS: atom_id res chain seq x y z
N MET A 1 15.55 2.32 0.61
CA MET A 1 14.16 2.83 0.62
C MET A 1 14.15 4.32 0.34
N GLU A 2 14.99 5.12 1.02
CA GLU A 2 15.10 6.57 0.74
C GLU A 2 15.36 6.85 -0.75
N HIS A 3 16.29 6.14 -1.38
CA HIS A 3 16.62 6.32 -2.80
C HIS A 3 15.57 5.82 -3.81
N THR A 4 14.42 5.31 -3.37
CA THR A 4 13.35 4.83 -4.27
C THR A 4 11.98 5.40 -3.91
N VAL A 5 11.66 5.50 -2.61
CA VAL A 5 10.39 6.05 -2.12
C VAL A 5 10.37 7.57 -2.21
N ILE A 6 11.45 8.26 -1.82
CA ILE A 6 11.50 9.73 -1.90
C ILE A 6 11.41 10.19 -3.36
N PRO A 7 12.19 9.62 -4.31
CA PRO A 7 12.04 9.96 -5.73
C PRO A 7 10.66 9.64 -6.31
N SER A 8 10.02 8.55 -5.85
CA SER A 8 8.66 8.21 -6.27
C SER A 8 7.65 9.28 -5.85
N LEU A 9 7.73 9.75 -4.60
CA LEU A 9 6.89 10.83 -4.09
C LEU A 9 7.18 12.16 -4.83
N GLU A 10 8.44 12.47 -5.11
CA GLU A 10 8.82 13.66 -5.89
C GLU A 10 8.27 13.62 -7.32
N ALA A 11 8.33 12.46 -7.98
CA ALA A 11 7.74 12.26 -9.30
C ALA A 11 6.22 12.45 -9.27
N LEU A 12 5.56 11.91 -8.23
CA LEU A 12 4.11 12.07 -8.05
C LEU A 12 3.73 13.54 -7.86
N ASN A 13 4.47 14.29 -7.03
CA ASN A 13 4.27 15.72 -6.82
C ASN A 13 4.43 16.55 -8.11
N ARG A 14 5.26 16.07 -9.04
CA ARG A 14 5.45 16.66 -10.38
C ARG A 14 4.41 16.18 -11.40
N LYS A 15 3.44 15.36 -10.98
CA LYS A 15 2.42 14.70 -11.81
C LYS A 15 3.00 13.73 -12.85
N ASP A 16 4.23 13.26 -12.64
CA ASP A 16 4.82 12.17 -13.40
C ASP A 16 4.37 10.84 -12.81
N ILE A 17 3.15 10.43 -13.19
CA ILE A 17 2.50 9.23 -12.65
C ILE A 17 3.27 7.97 -13.02
N GLU A 18 3.76 7.87 -14.26
CA GLU A 18 4.53 6.71 -14.74
C GLU A 18 5.86 6.59 -13.99
N GLY A 19 6.60 7.69 -13.85
CA GLY A 19 7.85 7.73 -13.08
C GLY A 19 7.63 7.35 -11.62
N ALA A 20 6.60 7.93 -10.99
CA ALA A 20 6.23 7.61 -9.62
C ALA A 20 5.90 6.13 -9.44
N GLN A 21 5.06 5.56 -10.33
CA GLN A 21 4.68 4.15 -10.32
C GLN A 21 5.89 3.21 -10.46
N ASN A 22 6.77 3.48 -11.42
CA ASN A 22 7.93 2.63 -11.67
C ASN A 22 8.89 2.63 -10.47
N LEU A 23 9.17 3.79 -9.90
CA LEU A 23 10.01 3.92 -8.71
C LEU A 23 9.39 3.25 -7.48
N PHE A 24 8.07 3.36 -7.32
CA PHE A 24 7.35 2.72 -6.24
C PHE A 24 7.37 1.19 -6.37
N ARG A 25 7.15 0.64 -7.57
CA ARG A 25 7.27 -0.80 -7.85
C ARG A 25 8.65 -1.33 -7.47
N ILE A 26 9.71 -0.62 -7.84
CA ILE A 26 11.09 -0.99 -7.48
C ILE A 26 11.25 -1.00 -5.95
N ALA A 27 10.72 0.02 -5.26
CA ALA A 27 10.79 0.07 -3.79
C ALA A 27 10.12 -1.14 -3.14
N LEU A 28 8.92 -1.52 -3.60
CA LEU A 28 8.19 -2.69 -3.11
C LEU A 28 8.93 -3.99 -3.43
N GLN A 29 9.45 -4.15 -4.64
CA GLN A 29 10.20 -5.33 -5.06
C GLN A 29 11.46 -5.54 -4.22
N VAL A 30 12.18 -4.46 -3.86
CA VAL A 30 13.32 -4.55 -2.94
C VAL A 30 12.91 -5.12 -1.59
N LEU A 31 11.73 -4.75 -1.06
CA LEU A 31 11.21 -5.33 0.18
C LEU A 31 10.85 -6.80 0.02
N VAL A 32 10.23 -7.17 -1.10
CA VAL A 32 9.88 -8.57 -1.42
C VAL A 32 11.14 -9.45 -1.52
N VAL A 33 12.18 -9.00 -2.22
CA VAL A 33 13.47 -9.72 -2.33
C VAL A 33 14.16 -9.86 -0.97
N ARG A 34 13.93 -8.91 -0.05
CA ARG A 34 14.40 -8.95 1.33
C ARG A 34 13.53 -9.81 2.26
N ALA A 35 12.63 -10.62 1.70
CA ALA A 35 11.72 -11.50 2.43
C ALA A 35 10.81 -10.78 3.43
N VAL A 36 10.42 -9.53 3.15
CA VAL A 36 9.37 -8.84 3.92
C VAL A 36 8.02 -9.51 3.64
N ASN A 37 7.40 -10.03 4.70
CA ASN A 37 6.13 -10.78 4.59
C ASN A 37 4.92 -9.88 4.32
N THR A 38 4.93 -8.66 4.87
CA THR A 38 3.84 -7.69 4.80
C THR A 38 4.41 -6.29 4.72
N ILE A 39 3.93 -5.51 3.75
CA ILE A 39 4.32 -4.13 3.54
C ILE A 39 3.14 -3.24 3.92
N ILE A 40 3.37 -2.28 4.80
CA ILE A 40 2.33 -1.32 5.19
C ILE A 40 2.48 -0.08 4.32
N ILE A 41 1.42 0.31 3.61
CA ILE A 41 1.36 1.57 2.87
C ILE A 41 0.64 2.59 3.77
N ALA A 42 1.42 3.42 4.47
CA ALA A 42 0.91 4.45 5.38
C ALA A 42 0.93 5.84 4.73
N SER A 43 0.47 5.93 3.48
CA SER A 43 0.38 7.19 2.72
C SER A 43 -0.75 7.07 1.71
N ASP A 44 -1.72 7.99 1.79
CA ASP A 44 -2.86 8.03 0.88
C ASP A 44 -2.41 8.30 -0.58
N ASP A 45 -1.43 9.18 -0.77
CA ASP A 45 -0.86 9.48 -2.09
C ASP A 45 -0.23 8.24 -2.76
N MET A 46 0.39 7.37 -1.97
CA MET A 46 1.06 6.16 -2.48
C MET A 46 0.10 4.97 -2.63
N ARG A 47 -0.99 4.94 -1.86
CA ARG A 47 -1.98 3.86 -1.87
C ARG A 47 -2.58 3.65 -3.25
N ASP A 48 -2.97 4.74 -3.89
CA ASP A 48 -3.68 4.71 -5.18
C ASP A 48 -2.74 4.83 -6.38
N LEU A 49 -1.42 4.76 -6.13
CA LEU A 49 -0.41 4.93 -7.16
C LEU A 49 -0.34 3.72 -8.10
N LEU A 50 -0.47 2.49 -7.58
CA LEU A 50 -0.43 1.28 -8.41
C LEU A 50 -1.81 0.92 -8.97
N PRO A 51 -1.88 0.34 -10.18
CA PRO A 51 -3.11 -0.23 -10.71
C PRO A 51 -3.73 -1.26 -9.73
N PRO A 52 -5.06 -1.33 -9.60
CA PRO A 52 -5.72 -2.23 -8.64
C PRO A 52 -5.40 -3.72 -8.80
N ASP A 53 -4.97 -4.15 -9.99
CA ASP A 53 -4.61 -5.52 -10.34
C ASP A 53 -3.10 -5.81 -10.22
N ASP A 54 -2.30 -4.84 -9.75
CA ASP A 54 -0.86 -5.01 -9.61
C ASP A 54 -0.52 -6.12 -8.60
N PRO A 55 0.27 -7.14 -9.00
CA PRO A 55 0.56 -8.29 -8.14
C PRO A 55 1.31 -7.93 -6.85
N LEU A 56 2.03 -6.81 -6.80
CA LEU A 56 2.74 -6.35 -5.61
C LEU A 56 1.78 -5.93 -4.48
N LEU A 57 0.55 -5.51 -4.83
CA LEU A 57 -0.48 -5.14 -3.86
C LEU A 57 -0.90 -6.32 -2.97
N LYS A 58 -0.72 -7.57 -3.41
CA LYS A 58 -1.02 -8.77 -2.60
C LYS A 58 -0.15 -8.90 -1.34
N LYS A 59 0.99 -8.20 -1.31
CA LYS A 59 1.89 -8.13 -0.14
C LYS A 59 1.70 -6.85 0.68
N CYS A 60 0.84 -5.94 0.21
CA CYS A 60 0.62 -4.65 0.81
C CYS A 60 -0.65 -4.65 1.68
N VAL A 61 -0.64 -3.83 2.72
CA VAL A 61 -1.79 -3.58 3.58
C VAL A 61 -1.97 -2.07 3.67
N ASP A 62 -3.18 -1.61 3.39
CA ASP A 62 -3.65 -0.30 3.82
C ASP A 62 -4.19 -0.40 5.26
N PRO A 63 -3.56 0.30 6.23
CA PRO A 63 -4.03 0.34 7.61
C PRO A 63 -5.48 0.80 7.78
N MET A 64 -5.92 1.78 7.00
CA MET A 64 -7.25 2.38 7.15
C MET A 64 -8.33 1.42 6.69
N ASP A 65 -8.14 0.78 5.55
CA ASP A 65 -8.99 -0.28 5.04
C ASP A 65 -9.00 -1.52 5.96
N ALA A 66 -7.83 -1.91 6.50
CA ALA A 66 -7.75 -2.98 7.49
C ALA A 66 -8.55 -2.66 8.77
N LEU A 67 -8.43 -1.44 9.30
CA LEU A 67 -9.16 -0.97 10.47
C LEU A 67 -10.67 -0.92 10.23
N ALA A 68 -11.10 -0.40 9.08
CA ALA A 68 -12.51 -0.33 8.71
C ALA A 68 -13.13 -1.74 8.66
N ARG A 69 -12.48 -2.69 7.96
CA ARG A 69 -12.93 -4.09 7.93
C ARG A 69 -12.98 -4.75 9.30
N SER A 70 -11.97 -4.49 10.14
CA SER A 70 -11.95 -5.07 11.49
C SER A 70 -13.11 -4.53 12.33
N THR A 71 -13.45 -3.26 12.19
CA THR A 71 -14.56 -2.62 12.89
C THR A 71 -15.90 -3.22 12.46
N VAL A 72 -16.12 -3.42 11.16
CA VAL A 72 -17.32 -4.08 10.64
C VAL A 72 -17.45 -5.51 11.18
N LYS A 73 -16.36 -6.29 11.14
CA LYS A 73 -16.36 -7.66 11.68
C LYS A 73 -16.66 -7.69 13.18
N PHE A 74 -16.12 -6.74 13.93
CA PHE A 74 -16.41 -6.62 15.35
C PHE A 74 -17.91 -6.39 15.60
N LEU A 75 -18.53 -5.44 14.89
CA LEU A 75 -19.97 -5.17 15.04
C LEU A 75 -20.82 -6.40 14.71
N GLN A 76 -20.52 -7.09 13.61
CA GLN A 76 -21.21 -8.33 13.22
C GLN A 76 -21.10 -9.44 14.27
N SER A 77 -19.95 -9.55 14.94
CA SER A 77 -19.75 -10.53 16.02
C SER A 77 -20.54 -10.22 17.29
N VAL A 78 -20.84 -8.94 17.52
CA VAL A 78 -21.66 -8.50 18.66
C VAL A 78 -23.14 -8.69 18.34
N GLU A 79 -23.58 -8.39 17.12
CA GLU A 79 -24.97 -8.61 16.67
C GLU A 79 -25.35 -10.09 16.59
N GLY A 80 -24.42 -10.98 16.23
CA GLY A 80 -24.66 -12.43 16.16
C GLY A 80 -24.65 -13.16 17.52
N ASN A 81 -24.27 -12.47 18.60
CA ASN A 81 -24.20 -13.00 19.98
C ASN A 81 -25.29 -12.41 20.90
N ALA A 82 -26.23 -11.63 20.36
CA ALA A 82 -27.40 -11.08 21.06
C ALA A 82 -28.66 -11.89 20.74
#